data_AF-A0A452ZSP9-F1
#
_entry.id   AF-A0A452ZSP9-F1
#
_cell.length_a   1.000
_cell.length_b   1.000
_cell.length_c   1.000
_cell.angle_alpha   90.00
_cell.angle_beta   90.00
_cell.angle_gamma   90.00
#
_symmetry.space_group_name_H-M   'P 1'
#
loop_
_entity.id
_entity.type
_entity.pdbx_description
1 polymer ?
#
loop_
_entity_poly.entity_id
_entity_poly.type
_entity_poly.pdbx_seq_one_letter_code
_entity_poly.pdbx_strand_id
1 'polypeptide(L)'
;VESQENLDQSDQMFKPGWKDIFRMNQSELEAEIRKVSQDSTLDPRRKAYLIQNLMTSRWIAAQQKSPQPRSEDHNGSTVIPGCFPSYRDPEKQILGCEHYKRNCKLVAACCNKLFTCRFCHDKVSDHTMER
;
A
#
# COMPACT_ATOMS: atom_id res chain seq x y z
N VAL A 1 -5.44 58.47 -9.26
CA VAL A 1 -5.60 58.29 -7.80
C VAL A 1 -6.98 57.71 -7.54
N GLU A 2 -7.27 56.44 -7.88
CA GLU A 2 -6.50 55.20 -7.60
C GLU A 2 -6.06 55.17 -6.12
N SER A 3 -6.44 54.20 -5.30
CA SER A 3 -6.53 52.76 -5.61
C SER A 3 -7.55 52.10 -4.68
N GLN A 4 -8.46 51.32 -5.24
CA GLN A 4 -9.24 50.32 -4.49
C GLN A 4 -8.52 48.99 -4.69
N GLU A 5 -7.74 48.59 -3.70
CA GLU A 5 -6.94 47.37 -3.72
C GLU A 5 -7.87 46.15 -3.74
N ASN A 6 -8.03 45.58 -4.93
CA ASN A 6 -8.74 44.35 -5.20
C ASN A 6 -7.89 43.17 -4.73
N LEU A 7 -8.03 42.81 -3.45
CA LEU A 7 -7.35 41.68 -2.84
C LEU A 7 -8.18 40.39 -3.04
N ASP A 8 -8.40 39.98 -4.30
CA ASP A 8 -9.14 38.75 -4.60
C ASP A 8 -8.64 38.02 -5.86
N GLN A 9 -7.31 37.90 -6.00
CA GLN A 9 -6.67 37.17 -7.11
C GLN A 9 -6.05 35.82 -6.70
N SER A 10 -6.45 35.25 -5.56
CA SER A 10 -5.97 33.92 -5.12
C SER A 10 -6.93 32.76 -5.43
N ASP A 11 -8.01 32.98 -6.20
CA ASP A 11 -9.09 32.00 -6.35
C ASP A 11 -9.25 31.39 -7.75
N GLN A 12 -8.26 31.58 -8.64
CA GLN A 12 -8.04 30.64 -9.76
C GLN A 12 -7.06 29.55 -9.32
N MET A 13 -7.41 28.85 -8.25
CA MET A 13 -6.87 27.51 -8.06
C MET A 13 -7.41 26.67 -9.21
N PHE A 14 -6.52 26.26 -10.12
CA PHE A 14 -6.75 25.13 -10.99
C PHE A 14 -7.28 23.97 -10.11
N LYS A 15 -8.60 23.75 -10.17
CA LYS A 15 -9.35 22.72 -9.43
C LYS A 15 -9.74 21.64 -10.45
N PRO A 16 -8.79 20.86 -10.99
CA PRO A 16 -9.15 19.70 -11.79
C PRO A 16 -9.92 18.74 -10.86
N GLY A 17 -10.83 17.95 -11.41
CA GLY A 17 -11.78 17.13 -10.65
C GLY A 17 -11.13 16.07 -9.77
N TRP A 18 -10.56 16.46 -8.63
CA TRP A 18 -9.88 15.57 -7.67
C TRP A 18 -10.81 14.56 -7.01
N LYS A 19 -12.13 14.76 -7.16
CA LYS A 19 -13.17 13.92 -6.58
C LYS A 19 -13.08 12.47 -7.06
N ASP A 20 -12.45 12.22 -8.21
CA ASP A 20 -12.41 10.90 -8.85
C ASP A 20 -10.98 10.37 -9.13
N ILE A 21 -9.92 10.90 -8.48
CA ILE A 21 -8.55 10.37 -8.69
C ILE A 21 -8.49 8.85 -8.44
N PHE A 22 -9.30 8.35 -7.50
CA PHE A 22 -9.41 6.93 -7.16
C PHE A 22 -10.13 6.08 -8.23
N ARG A 23 -10.84 6.71 -9.17
CA ARG A 23 -11.68 6.06 -10.20
C ARG A 23 -11.12 6.26 -11.62
N MET A 24 -10.04 7.05 -11.78
CA MET A 24 -9.41 7.32 -13.07
C MET A 24 -8.63 6.13 -13.63
N ASN A 25 -8.83 5.82 -14.90
CA ASN A 25 -8.05 4.84 -15.66
C ASN A 25 -6.69 5.43 -16.13
N GLN A 26 -5.82 4.62 -16.74
CA GLN A 26 -4.49 5.06 -17.19
C GLN A 26 -4.55 6.20 -18.22
N SER A 27 -5.46 6.11 -19.19
CA SER A 27 -5.65 7.12 -20.23
C SER A 27 -6.06 8.48 -19.65
N GLU A 28 -6.97 8.46 -18.66
CA GLU A 28 -7.42 9.67 -17.97
C GLU A 28 -6.30 10.32 -17.16
N LEU A 29 -5.47 9.52 -16.46
CA LEU A 29 -4.31 10.06 -15.74
C LEU A 29 -3.34 10.78 -16.71
N GLU A 30 -3.02 10.14 -17.83
CA GLU A 30 -2.13 10.71 -18.84
C GLU A 30 -2.70 11.99 -19.45
N ALA A 31 -4.02 12.04 -19.66
CA ALA A 31 -4.70 13.23 -20.14
C ALA A 31 -4.57 14.40 -19.15
N GLU A 32 -4.73 14.15 -17.85
CA GLU A 32 -4.54 15.18 -16.82
C GLU A 32 -3.08 15.63 -16.71
N ILE A 33 -2.11 14.72 -16.81
CA ILE A 33 -0.68 15.07 -16.85
C ILE A 33 -0.39 15.98 -18.06
N ARG A 34 -0.94 15.65 -19.24
CA ARG A 34 -0.78 16.48 -20.45
C ARG A 34 -1.37 17.87 -20.26
N LYS A 35 -2.55 18.00 -19.65
CA LYS A 35 -3.16 19.31 -19.35
C LYS A 35 -2.25 20.16 -18.47
N VAL A 36 -1.76 19.61 -17.36
CA VAL A 36 -0.85 20.31 -16.44
C VAL A 36 0.46 20.72 -17.13
N SER A 37 0.99 19.85 -18.00
CA SER A 37 2.21 20.14 -18.75
C SER A 37 2.02 21.30 -19.74
N GLN A 38 0.90 21.29 -20.48
CA GLN A 38 0.59 22.26 -21.55
C GLN A 38 0.12 23.61 -21.02
N ASP A 39 -0.36 23.69 -19.78
CA ASP A 39 -0.82 24.93 -19.17
C ASP A 39 0.33 25.93 -19.02
N SER A 40 0.35 27.01 -19.81
CA SER A 40 1.39 28.05 -19.75
C SER A 40 1.23 29.01 -18.58
N THR A 41 0.11 28.96 -17.85
CA THR A 41 -0.16 29.85 -16.70
C THR A 41 0.45 29.35 -15.40
N LEU A 42 0.87 28.08 -15.37
CA LEU A 42 1.46 27.46 -14.19
C LEU A 42 2.98 27.65 -14.15
N ASP A 43 3.47 28.11 -13.01
CA ASP A 43 4.90 28.13 -12.70
C ASP A 43 5.51 26.71 -12.78
N PRO A 44 6.75 26.54 -13.28
CA PRO A 44 7.40 25.24 -13.43
C PRO A 44 7.42 24.38 -12.16
N ARG A 45 7.61 24.99 -10.98
CA ARG A 45 7.62 24.26 -9.70
C ARG A 45 6.22 23.78 -9.34
N ARG A 46 5.19 24.59 -9.62
CA ARG A 46 3.79 24.21 -9.42
C ARG A 46 3.37 23.08 -10.37
N LYS A 47 3.83 23.09 -11.62
CA LYS A 47 3.64 21.98 -12.57
C LYS A 47 4.20 20.66 -12.05
N ALA A 48 5.47 20.68 -11.63
CA ALA A 48 6.15 19.50 -11.12
C ALA A 48 5.40 18.89 -9.92
N TYR A 49 4.96 19.75 -8.98
CA TYR A 49 4.17 19.33 -7.82
C TYR A 49 2.86 18.64 -8.22
N LEU A 50 2.10 19.21 -9.15
CA LEU A 50 0.82 18.65 -9.59
C LEU A 50 1.01 17.29 -10.28
N ILE A 51 2.02 17.16 -11.15
CA ILE A 51 2.35 15.88 -11.82
C ILE A 51 2.76 14.83 -10.78
N GLN A 52 3.60 15.19 -9.82
CA GLN A 52 4.01 14.28 -8.75
C GLN A 52 2.82 13.81 -7.91
N ASN A 53 1.90 14.72 -7.57
CA ASN A 53 0.67 14.35 -6.85
C ASN A 53 -0.19 13.38 -7.67
N LEU A 54 -0.37 13.61 -8.98
CA LEU A 54 -1.12 12.70 -9.85
C LEU A 54 -0.51 11.28 -9.85
N MET A 55 0.81 11.17 -9.99
CA MET A 55 1.51 9.89 -9.94
C MET A 55 1.38 9.21 -8.57
N THR A 56 1.59 9.98 -7.50
CA THR A 56 1.53 9.49 -6.12
C THR A 56 0.13 9.01 -5.77
N SER A 57 -0.91 9.78 -6.11
CA SER A 57 -2.29 9.40 -5.84
C SER A 57 -2.71 8.13 -6.61
N ARG A 58 -2.27 7.96 -7.87
CA ARG A 58 -2.49 6.70 -8.60
C ARG A 58 -1.81 5.52 -7.91
N TRP A 59 -0.57 5.70 -7.45
CA TRP A 59 0.13 4.67 -6.70
C TRP A 59 -0.61 4.31 -5.40
N ILE A 60 -1.02 5.31 -4.61
CA ILE A 60 -1.81 5.11 -3.40
C ILE A 60 -3.11 4.33 -3.69
N ALA A 61 -3.85 4.72 -4.74
CA ALA A 61 -5.10 4.06 -5.12
C ALA A 61 -4.88 2.59 -5.56
N ALA A 62 -3.81 2.32 -6.31
CA ALA A 62 -3.45 0.96 -6.72
C ALA A 62 -3.14 0.07 -5.50
N GLN A 63 -2.47 0.62 -4.48
CA GLN A 63 -2.17 -0.12 -3.25
C GLN A 63 -3.44 -0.42 -2.42
N GLN A 64 -4.44 0.46 -2.44
CA GLN A 64 -5.73 0.23 -1.76
C GLN A 64 -6.63 -0.79 -2.47
N LYS A 65 -6.52 -0.90 -3.80
CA LYS A 65 -7.32 -1.82 -4.63
C LYS A 65 -6.73 -3.22 -4.76
N SER A 66 -5.49 -3.41 -4.29
CA SER A 66 -4.95 -4.74 -4.02
C SER A 66 -5.87 -5.40 -2.97
N PRO A 67 -6.38 -6.63 -3.20
CA PRO A 67 -7.19 -7.32 -2.22
C PRO A 67 -6.36 -7.58 -0.96
N GLN A 68 -6.43 -6.66 -0.01
CA GLN A 68 -6.14 -6.95 1.37
C GLN A 68 -7.25 -7.88 1.88
N PRO A 69 -6.92 -8.94 2.64
CA PRO A 69 -7.92 -9.77 3.26
C PRO A 69 -8.80 -8.88 4.15
N ARG A 70 -10.12 -8.98 3.99
CA ARG A 70 -11.09 -8.22 4.79
C ARG A 70 -10.81 -8.45 6.28
N SER A 71 -10.45 -7.40 6.99
CA SER A 71 -10.47 -7.35 8.44
C SER A 71 -11.86 -6.92 8.90
N GLU A 72 -12.78 -7.87 9.01
CA GLU A 72 -13.83 -7.80 10.03
C GLU A 72 -13.24 -8.45 11.28
N ASP A 73 -12.77 -7.63 12.23
CA ASP A 73 -13.34 -7.63 13.58
C ASP A 73 -12.49 -6.81 14.58
N HIS A 74 -13.21 -6.15 15.46
CA HIS A 74 -12.69 -5.42 16.61
C HIS A 74 -11.97 -6.36 17.58
N ASN A 75 -10.64 -6.34 17.56
CA ASN A 75 -9.80 -6.35 18.75
C ASN A 75 -8.34 -6.11 18.34
N GLY A 76 -7.65 -5.21 19.05
CA GLY A 76 -6.29 -4.77 18.76
C GLY A 76 -5.22 -5.87 18.84
N SER A 77 -5.22 -6.77 17.86
CA SER A 77 -4.19 -7.78 17.63
C SER A 77 -3.58 -7.47 16.28
N THR A 78 -2.30 -7.10 16.27
CA THR A 78 -1.50 -6.98 15.05
C THR A 78 -1.60 -8.31 14.29
N VAL A 79 -2.40 -8.34 13.21
CA VAL A 79 -2.63 -9.55 12.42
C VAL A 79 -1.33 -9.87 11.69
N ILE A 80 -0.47 -10.69 12.31
CA ILE A 80 0.73 -11.19 11.64
C ILE A 80 0.25 -12.13 10.52
N PRO A 81 0.55 -11.83 9.24
CA PRO A 81 0.18 -12.69 8.13
C PRO A 81 0.72 -14.11 8.34
N GLY A 82 -0.12 -15.13 8.14
CA GLY A 82 0.26 -16.53 8.29
C GLY A 82 -0.24 -17.23 9.56
N CYS A 83 -1.21 -16.65 10.28
CA CYS A 83 -1.90 -17.27 11.42
C CYS A 83 -2.92 -18.36 11.02
N PHE A 84 -2.56 -19.22 10.06
CA PHE A 84 -3.36 -20.39 9.68
C PHE A 84 -2.72 -21.67 10.22
N PRO A 85 -3.50 -22.69 10.63
CA PRO A 85 -2.95 -23.97 11.07
C PRO A 85 -2.04 -24.59 10.00
N SER A 86 -0.94 -25.20 10.42
CA SER A 86 -0.10 -26.03 9.55
C SER A 86 -0.20 -27.47 10.03
N TYR A 87 -0.38 -28.39 9.10
CA TYR A 87 -0.55 -29.80 9.38
C TYR A 87 0.65 -30.59 8.87
N ARG A 88 1.12 -31.52 9.69
CA ARG A 88 2.05 -32.58 9.29
C ARG A 88 1.30 -33.69 8.58
N ASP A 89 0.12 -34.02 9.10
CA ASP A 89 -0.81 -35.00 8.53
C ASP A 89 -2.22 -34.39 8.59
N PRO A 90 -2.76 -33.89 7.46
CA PRO A 90 -4.08 -33.28 7.41
C PRO A 90 -5.21 -34.28 7.70
N GLU A 91 -5.07 -35.54 7.28
CA GLU A 91 -6.11 -36.57 7.44
C GLU A 91 -6.30 -36.92 8.91
N LYS A 92 -5.19 -37.00 9.65
CA LYS A 92 -5.19 -37.26 11.10
C LYS A 92 -5.27 -36.00 11.95
N GLN A 93 -5.45 -34.82 11.33
CA GLN A 93 -5.46 -33.51 12.00
C GLN A 93 -4.22 -33.27 12.88
N ILE A 94 -3.06 -33.81 12.51
CA ILE A 94 -1.82 -33.66 13.28
C ILE A 94 -1.16 -32.34 12.91
N LEU A 95 -1.17 -31.41 13.86
CA LEU A 95 -0.56 -30.10 13.72
C LEU A 95 0.97 -30.15 13.74
N GLY A 96 1.59 -29.30 12.93
CA GLY A 96 3.04 -29.18 12.81
C GLY A 96 3.50 -29.19 11.36
N CYS A 97 4.73 -29.65 11.16
CA CYS A 97 5.37 -29.82 9.86
C CYS A 97 6.14 -31.15 9.81
N GLU A 98 6.82 -31.43 8.70
CA GLU A 98 7.71 -32.60 8.57
C GLU A 98 8.79 -32.63 9.65
N HIS A 99 9.26 -31.47 10.13
CA HIS A 99 10.33 -31.39 11.13
C HIS A 99 9.86 -31.60 12.57
N TYR A 100 8.72 -31.01 12.97
CA TYR A 100 8.22 -31.08 14.35
C TYR A 100 6.69 -31.21 14.40
N LYS A 101 6.22 -32.01 15.35
CA LYS A 101 4.80 -32.08 15.76
C LYS A 101 4.57 -31.05 16.86
N ARG A 102 3.96 -29.92 16.52
CA ARG A 102 3.68 -28.83 17.48
C ARG A 102 2.45 -28.04 17.08
N ASN A 103 1.72 -27.54 18.07
CA ASN A 103 0.52 -26.72 17.91
C ASN A 103 0.83 -25.22 18.06
N CYS A 104 1.97 -24.77 17.53
CA CYS A 104 2.33 -23.35 17.54
C CYS A 104 3.25 -23.00 16.36
N LYS A 105 3.21 -21.73 15.97
CA LYS A 105 4.17 -21.12 15.04
C LYS A 105 5.10 -20.18 15.82
N LEU A 106 6.33 -20.08 15.34
CA LEU A 106 7.33 -19.14 15.89
C LEU A 106 7.24 -17.86 15.08
N VAL A 107 7.37 -16.72 15.73
CA VAL A 107 7.71 -15.47 15.06
C VAL A 107 9.21 -15.44 14.88
N ALA A 108 9.67 -15.35 13.64
CA ALA A 108 11.10 -15.20 13.33
C ALA A 108 11.55 -13.77 13.67
N ALA A 109 12.56 -13.61 14.53
CA ALA A 109 13.06 -12.29 14.92
C ALA A 109 13.74 -11.53 13.76
N CYS A 110 14.27 -12.24 12.76
CA CYS A 110 14.97 -11.68 11.60
C CYS A 110 14.04 -11.01 10.58
N CYS A 111 12.79 -11.48 10.45
CA CYS A 111 11.87 -11.01 9.41
C CYS A 111 10.41 -10.82 9.88
N ASN A 112 10.15 -10.99 11.17
CA ASN A 112 8.84 -10.83 11.83
C ASN A 112 7.69 -11.63 11.18
N LYS A 113 8.01 -12.77 10.56
CA LYS A 113 7.04 -13.68 9.91
C LYS A 113 6.82 -14.94 10.75
N LEU A 114 5.65 -15.56 10.61
CA LEU A 114 5.28 -16.79 11.31
C LEU A 114 5.71 -18.05 10.54
N PHE A 115 6.42 -18.95 11.22
CA PHE A 115 6.84 -20.23 10.64
C PHE A 115 6.55 -21.42 11.56
N THR A 116 6.28 -22.57 10.94
CA THR A 116 6.05 -23.84 11.65
C THR A 116 7.31 -24.47 12.22
N CYS A 117 8.50 -24.02 11.84
CA CYS A 117 9.75 -24.27 12.57
C CYS A 117 10.89 -23.46 11.92
N ARG A 118 12.10 -23.53 12.52
CA ARG A 118 13.32 -22.96 11.95
C ARG A 118 13.63 -23.51 10.56
N PHE A 119 13.57 -24.83 10.36
CA PHE A 119 13.85 -25.43 9.05
C PHE A 119 12.84 -24.99 7.98
N CYS A 120 11.57 -24.83 8.36
CA CYS A 120 10.56 -24.29 7.46
C CYS A 120 10.81 -22.82 7.12
N HIS A 121 11.42 -22.03 8.00
CA HIS A 121 11.89 -20.68 7.69
C HIS A 121 13.04 -20.73 6.70
N ASP A 122 14.10 -21.48 7.01
CA ASP A 122 15.34 -21.53 6.23
C ASP A 122 15.09 -22.10 4.81
N LYS A 123 14.06 -22.93 4.60
CA LYS A 123 13.67 -23.49 3.30
C LYS A 123 13.06 -22.45 2.33
N VAL A 124 12.43 -21.40 2.85
CA VAL A 124 11.65 -20.43 2.05
C VAL A 124 12.19 -18.99 2.17
N SER A 125 13.18 -18.78 3.01
CA SER A 125 13.81 -17.48 3.26
C SER A 125 15.21 -17.46 2.66
N ASP A 126 15.67 -16.28 2.27
CA ASP A 126 17.00 -15.99 1.76
C ASP A 126 18.09 -15.90 2.86
N HIS A 127 17.72 -16.20 4.10
CA HIS A 127 18.58 -16.17 5.26
C HIS A 127 18.19 -17.27 6.26
N THR A 128 19.12 -17.62 7.14
CA THR A 128 18.86 -18.56 8.23
C THR A 128 18.38 -17.82 9.48
N MET A 129 17.48 -18.42 10.23
CA MET A 129 17.13 -17.89 11.57
C MET A 129 18.38 -17.89 12.47
N GLU A 130 18.53 -17.03 13.46
CA GLU A 130 19.61 -17.15 14.47
C GLU A 130 19.09 -17.89 15.72
N ARG A 131 19.96 -18.51 16.51
CA ARG A 131 19.57 -19.43 17.62
C ARG A 131 19.29 -18.68 18.92
#